data_AF-A0A9D6M4M1-F1
#
_entry.id   AF-A0A9D6M4M1-F1
#
_cell.length_a   1.000
_cell.length_b   1.000
_cell.length_c   1.000
_cell.angle_alpha   90.00
_cell.angle_beta   90.00
_cell.angle_gamma   90.00
#
_symmetry.space_group_name_H-M   'P 1'
#
loop_
_entity.id
_entity.type
_entity.pdbx_description
1 polymer ?
#
loop_
_entity_poly.entity_id
_entity_poly.type
_entity_poly.pdbx_seq_one_letter_code
_entity_poly.pdbx_strand_id
1 'polypeptide(L)'
;MKKLYLFFIVGFIFSLFSCAPPTPVPVPTLTRIPLATNTPRPPTATSTATRVPATPTNTPIPATPTPLPPMSLTSPAFQNDGAIPLRHAQRFFRVGNFACFGTGTGRDNISPALNWANVPLNAQSLALVMVDRFEFLGGPKDAEFNHWIVFNIPPTLKGFSEGLPADATLSNGALQAENDYPAPYALGYGGPCPGSEKHQYVFTLYALDIRLNLAAGAKGRTVTPALQGHILAQAKLQAFYQDP
;
A
#
# COMPACT_ATOMS: atom_id res chain seq x y z
N MET A 1 -19.77 -52.48 -39.73
CA MET A 1 -18.90 -51.30 -39.95
C MET A 1 -18.00 -51.14 -38.73
N LYS A 2 -16.73 -51.54 -38.83
CA LYS A 2 -15.75 -51.51 -37.72
C LYS A 2 -15.10 -50.12 -37.67
N LYS A 3 -15.23 -49.38 -36.56
CA LYS A 3 -14.45 -48.15 -36.32
C LYS A 3 -13.30 -48.47 -35.38
N LEU A 4 -12.10 -48.40 -35.94
CA LEU A 4 -10.81 -48.54 -35.29
C LEU A 4 -10.46 -47.19 -34.65
N TYR A 5 -10.33 -47.13 -33.32
CA TYR A 5 -9.80 -45.95 -32.63
C TYR A 5 -8.36 -46.20 -32.22
N LEU A 6 -7.47 -45.40 -32.81
CA LEU A 6 -6.03 -45.39 -32.60
C LEU A 6 -5.73 -44.56 -31.33
N PHE A 7 -5.18 -45.21 -30.30
CA PHE A 7 -4.68 -44.55 -29.10
C PHE A 7 -3.34 -43.87 -29.41
N PHE A 8 -3.27 -42.54 -29.33
CA PHE A 8 -2.00 -41.81 -29.27
C PHE A 8 -1.54 -41.74 -27.80
N ILE A 9 -0.47 -42.48 -27.49
CA ILE A 9 0.24 -42.37 -26.21
C ILE A 9 1.20 -41.18 -26.34
N VAL A 10 0.91 -40.09 -25.64
CA VAL A 10 1.84 -38.96 -25.48
C VAL A 10 2.72 -39.28 -24.27
N GLY A 11 3.99 -39.61 -24.54
CA GLY A 11 4.99 -39.87 -23.51
C GLY A 11 5.37 -38.58 -22.78
N PHE A 12 5.07 -38.52 -21.48
CA PHE A 12 5.52 -37.46 -20.58
C PHE A 12 6.92 -37.83 -20.06
N ILE A 13 7.94 -37.13 -20.54
CA ILE A 13 9.32 -37.26 -20.03
C ILE A 13 9.39 -36.50 -18.68
N PHE A 14 9.45 -37.26 -17.59
CA PHE A 14 9.76 -36.75 -16.26
C PHE A 14 11.25 -36.38 -16.20
N SER A 15 11.56 -35.10 -16.34
CA SER A 15 12.91 -34.59 -16.10
C SER A 15 13.09 -34.38 -14.59
N LEU A 16 13.79 -35.31 -13.94
CA LEU A 16 14.18 -35.21 -12.53
C LEU A 16 15.24 -34.11 -12.38
N PHE A 17 14.82 -32.90 -12.03
CA PHE A 17 15.73 -31.87 -11.54
C PHE A 17 16.10 -32.19 -10.09
N SER A 18 17.28 -32.79 -9.92
CA SER A 18 17.90 -33.04 -8.62
C SER A 18 18.28 -31.70 -7.98
N CYS A 19 17.59 -31.34 -6.90
CA CYS A 19 17.89 -30.15 -6.13
C CYS A 19 19.11 -30.43 -5.24
N ALA A 20 20.26 -29.85 -5.57
CA ALA A 20 21.44 -29.90 -4.71
C ALA A 20 21.24 -28.94 -3.52
N PRO A 21 21.57 -29.35 -2.27
CA PRO A 21 21.43 -28.48 -1.11
C PRO A 21 22.40 -27.29 -1.19
N PRO A 22 22.00 -26.10 -0.71
CA PRO A 22 22.85 -24.91 -0.74
C PRO A 22 24.09 -25.10 0.15
N THR A 23 25.27 -24.80 -0.40
CA THR A 23 26.54 -24.81 0.34
C THR A 23 26.55 -23.69 1.38
N PRO A 24 27.03 -23.96 2.62
CA PRO A 24 27.14 -22.94 3.65
C PRO A 24 28.12 -21.83 3.24
N VAL A 25 27.68 -20.58 3.37
CA VAL A 25 28.49 -19.38 3.11
C VAL A 25 29.44 -19.16 4.29
N PRO A 26 30.75 -18.94 4.08
CA PRO A 26 31.68 -18.67 5.17
C PRO A 26 31.39 -17.32 5.84
N VAL A 27 31.21 -17.35 7.17
CA VAL A 27 31.07 -16.16 8.01
C VAL A 27 32.45 -15.53 8.22
N PRO A 28 32.66 -14.23 7.90
CA PRO A 28 33.93 -13.58 8.17
C PRO A 28 34.16 -13.43 9.68
N THR A 29 35.29 -13.94 10.16
CA THR A 29 35.74 -13.80 11.53
C THR A 29 36.11 -12.34 11.80
N LEU A 30 35.38 -11.67 12.70
CA LEU A 30 35.72 -10.33 13.17
C LEU A 30 37.07 -10.37 13.91
N THR A 31 38.10 -9.83 13.28
CA THR A 31 39.41 -9.65 13.90
C THR A 31 39.33 -8.45 14.85
N ARG A 32 39.58 -8.70 16.13
CA ARG A 32 39.55 -7.70 17.20
C ARG A 32 40.68 -6.68 17.00
N ILE A 33 40.32 -5.43 16.75
CA ILE A 33 41.27 -4.30 16.66
C ILE A 33 41.85 -4.05 18.07
N PRO A 34 43.19 -3.98 18.25
CA PRO A 34 43.77 -3.60 19.52
C PRO A 34 43.59 -2.10 19.80
N LEU A 35 43.24 -1.80 21.04
CA LEU A 35 43.06 -0.45 21.58
C LEU A 35 44.42 0.27 21.61
N ALA A 36 44.58 1.29 20.77
CA ALA A 36 45.73 2.18 20.82
C ALA A 36 45.61 3.10 22.04
N THR A 37 46.33 2.76 23.12
CA THR A 37 46.70 3.69 24.18
C THR A 37 47.87 4.53 23.67
N ASN A 38 47.69 5.85 23.59
CA ASN A 38 48.67 6.92 23.86
C ASN A 38 48.30 8.19 23.08
N THR A 39 47.62 9.13 23.75
CA THR A 39 47.56 10.52 23.32
C THR A 39 48.36 11.36 24.32
N PRO A 40 49.37 12.14 23.88
CA PRO A 40 50.12 13.02 24.78
C PRO A 40 49.25 14.17 25.30
N ARG A 41 49.44 14.47 26.58
CA ARG A 41 48.85 15.63 27.28
C ARG A 41 49.30 16.94 26.60
N PRO A 42 48.39 17.88 26.27
CA PRO A 42 48.80 19.18 25.76
C PRO A 42 49.41 20.04 26.89
N PRO A 43 50.37 20.92 26.59
CA PRO A 43 50.96 21.81 27.58
C PRO A 43 49.95 22.86 28.07
N THR A 44 49.99 23.12 29.37
CA THR A 44 49.22 24.17 30.05
C THR A 44 49.68 25.54 29.54
N ALA A 45 48.90 26.14 28.64
CA ALA A 45 49.06 27.53 28.25
C ALA A 45 48.29 28.42 29.23
N THR A 46 49.02 29.19 30.04
CA THR A 46 48.47 30.31 30.81
C THR A 46 48.09 31.42 29.83
N SER A 47 46.82 31.47 29.44
CA SER A 47 46.28 32.54 28.62
C SER A 47 45.76 33.67 29.50
N THR A 48 46.49 34.77 29.56
CA THR A 48 46.02 36.06 30.09
C THR A 48 44.91 36.57 29.16
N ALA A 49 43.65 36.31 29.50
CA ALA A 49 42.50 36.77 28.74
C ALA A 49 42.27 38.27 28.97
N THR A 50 42.67 39.10 28.02
CA THR A 50 42.20 40.48 27.92
C THR A 50 40.71 40.47 27.60
N ARG A 51 39.88 40.94 28.54
CA ARG A 51 38.42 41.01 28.42
C ARG A 51 38.04 42.04 27.35
N VAL A 52 37.80 41.59 26.12
CA VAL A 52 37.05 42.36 25.12
C VAL A 52 35.59 42.43 25.58
N PRO A 53 34.94 43.60 25.63
CA PRO A 53 33.51 43.68 25.94
C PRO A 53 32.72 42.96 24.84
N ALA A 54 32.07 41.85 25.18
CA ALA A 54 31.17 41.17 24.27
C ALA A 54 29.95 42.06 23.99
N THR A 55 29.81 42.52 22.74
CA THR A 55 28.58 43.11 22.25
C THR A 55 27.46 42.07 22.36
N PRO A 56 26.30 42.39 22.96
CA PRO A 56 25.18 41.45 23.01
C PRO A 56 24.73 41.17 21.57
N THR A 57 25.11 40.00 21.06
CA THR A 57 24.60 39.53 19.77
C THR A 57 23.20 39.03 20.04
N ASN A 58 22.19 39.86 19.71
CA ASN A 58 20.80 39.44 19.60
C ASN A 58 20.72 38.36 18.51
N THR A 59 21.03 37.13 18.89
CA THR A 59 20.83 35.96 18.04
C THR A 59 19.34 35.68 18.08
N PRO A 60 18.62 35.76 16.93
CA PRO A 60 17.21 35.43 16.89
C PRO A 60 17.02 34.02 17.44
N ILE A 61 16.16 33.87 18.44
CA ILE A 61 15.71 32.56 18.91
C ILE A 61 15.19 31.80 17.68
N PRO A 62 15.67 30.57 17.38
CA PRO A 62 15.14 29.79 16.28
C PRO A 62 13.62 29.71 16.44
N ALA A 63 12.89 30.19 15.43
CA ALA A 63 11.44 30.10 15.43
C ALA A 63 11.06 28.64 15.70
N THR A 64 10.14 28.43 16.65
CA THR A 64 9.55 27.11 16.89
C THR A 64 9.13 26.51 15.54
N PRO A 65 9.63 25.33 15.15
CA PRO A 65 9.28 24.76 13.86
C PRO A 65 7.77 24.63 13.77
N THR A 66 7.18 25.19 12.72
CA THR A 66 5.74 25.09 12.47
C THR A 66 5.36 23.60 12.48
N PRO A 67 4.35 23.20 13.27
CA PRO A 67 3.88 21.81 13.26
C PRO A 67 3.56 21.39 11.83
N LEU A 68 4.11 20.25 11.40
CA LEU A 68 3.84 19.74 10.05
C LEU A 68 2.33 19.48 9.89
N PRO A 69 1.73 19.83 8.74
CA PRO A 69 0.33 19.53 8.49
C PRO A 69 0.09 18.01 8.52
N PRO A 70 -1.12 17.56 8.90
CA PRO A 70 -1.44 16.15 8.93
C PRO A 70 -1.39 15.52 7.53
N MET A 71 -1.13 14.22 7.50
CA MET A 71 -1.21 13.41 6.29
C MET A 71 -2.59 13.56 5.64
N SER A 72 -2.63 13.71 4.32
CA SER A 72 -3.88 13.91 3.57
C SER A 72 -4.00 12.95 2.39
N LEU A 73 -5.25 12.66 2.01
CA LEU A 73 -5.62 11.83 0.87
C LEU A 73 -6.77 12.53 0.12
N THR A 74 -6.62 12.72 -1.19
CA THR A 74 -7.61 13.40 -2.04
C THR A 74 -7.72 12.72 -3.40
N SER A 75 -8.77 13.04 -4.15
CA SER A 75 -8.95 12.63 -5.54
C SER A 75 -9.41 13.83 -6.37
N PRO A 76 -8.93 14.00 -7.62
CA PRO A 76 -9.54 14.93 -8.55
C PRO A 76 -10.90 14.41 -9.09
N ALA A 77 -11.20 13.12 -8.95
CA ALA A 77 -12.43 12.52 -9.46
C ALA A 77 -13.66 12.82 -8.60
N PHE A 78 -13.47 13.01 -7.29
CA PHE A 78 -14.54 13.30 -6.34
C PHE A 78 -13.99 13.95 -5.06
N GLN A 79 -14.84 14.75 -4.42
CA GLN A 79 -14.54 15.33 -3.11
C GLN A 79 -14.84 14.34 -1.98
N ASN A 80 -14.37 14.63 -0.77
CA ASN A 80 -14.77 13.87 0.42
C ASN A 80 -16.29 13.95 0.61
N ASP A 81 -16.91 12.81 0.89
CA ASP A 81 -18.35 12.57 0.94
C ASP A 81 -19.08 12.82 -0.40
N GLY A 82 -18.33 12.95 -1.49
CA GLY A 82 -18.85 13.11 -2.84
C GLY A 82 -19.26 11.80 -3.50
N ALA A 83 -19.95 11.90 -4.64
CA ALA A 83 -20.31 10.75 -5.45
C ALA A 83 -19.10 10.26 -6.27
N ILE A 84 -18.82 8.95 -6.23
CA ILE A 84 -17.86 8.30 -7.12
C ILE A 84 -18.42 8.36 -8.56
N PRO A 85 -17.68 8.90 -9.54
CA PRO A 85 -18.13 8.91 -10.94
C PRO A 85 -18.37 7.51 -11.51
N LEU A 86 -19.38 7.39 -12.38
CA LEU A 86 -19.85 6.13 -12.99
C LEU A 86 -18.73 5.29 -13.61
N ARG A 87 -17.71 5.91 -14.19
CA ARG A 87 -16.56 5.22 -14.81
C ARG A 87 -15.75 4.37 -13.83
N HIS A 88 -15.74 4.73 -12.56
CA HIS A 88 -15.08 3.93 -11.53
C HIS A 88 -15.95 2.77 -11.03
N ALA A 89 -17.23 2.70 -11.38
CA ALA A 89 -18.11 1.60 -10.99
C ALA A 89 -17.86 0.33 -11.81
N GLN A 90 -18.25 -0.80 -11.24
CA GLN A 90 -18.11 -2.11 -11.88
C GLN A 90 -18.97 -2.23 -13.14
N ARG A 91 -18.45 -3.01 -14.10
CA ARG A 91 -19.20 -3.46 -15.27
C ARG A 91 -20.13 -4.61 -14.89
N PHE A 92 -21.05 -4.94 -15.80
CA PHE A 92 -21.77 -6.21 -15.69
C PHE A 92 -20.78 -7.39 -15.69
N PHE A 93 -20.85 -8.21 -14.65
CA PHE A 93 -20.22 -9.53 -14.65
C PHE A 93 -20.94 -10.46 -13.69
N ARG A 94 -20.79 -11.77 -13.89
CA ARG A 94 -21.34 -12.80 -13.00
C ARG A 94 -20.35 -13.94 -12.83
N VAL A 95 -20.10 -14.33 -11.59
CA VAL A 95 -19.33 -15.52 -11.21
C VAL A 95 -20.12 -16.31 -10.19
N GLY A 96 -20.64 -17.47 -10.60
CA GLY A 96 -21.53 -18.27 -9.76
C GLY A 96 -22.76 -17.47 -9.32
N ASN A 97 -22.93 -17.31 -8.01
CA ASN A 97 -24.04 -16.54 -7.41
C ASN A 97 -23.72 -15.06 -7.20
N PHE A 98 -22.47 -14.63 -7.38
CA PHE A 98 -22.09 -13.24 -7.30
C PHE A 98 -22.33 -12.57 -8.66
N ALA A 99 -23.05 -11.45 -8.67
CA ALA A 99 -23.29 -10.68 -9.89
C ALA A 99 -23.23 -9.19 -9.61
N CYS A 100 -22.55 -8.47 -10.50
CA CYS A 100 -22.67 -7.04 -10.64
C CYS A 100 -23.63 -6.75 -11.79
N PHE A 101 -24.71 -6.03 -11.49
CA PHE A 101 -25.77 -5.73 -12.45
C PHE A 101 -25.60 -4.38 -13.14
N GLY A 102 -24.39 -3.79 -13.13
CA GLY A 102 -24.14 -2.51 -13.77
C GLY A 102 -24.60 -2.50 -15.23
N THR A 103 -25.67 -1.77 -15.53
CA THR A 103 -26.20 -1.59 -16.89
C THR A 103 -25.79 -0.25 -17.48
N GLY A 104 -25.80 -0.14 -18.81
CA GLY A 104 -25.46 1.08 -19.53
C GLY A 104 -23.97 1.26 -19.85
N THR A 105 -23.65 2.30 -20.62
CA THR A 105 -22.29 2.67 -21.02
C THR A 105 -21.64 3.59 -19.98
N GLY A 106 -20.31 3.60 -19.91
CA GLY A 106 -19.56 4.52 -19.04
C GLY A 106 -19.21 3.96 -17.66
N ARG A 107 -19.37 2.65 -17.44
CA ARG A 107 -18.79 1.90 -16.33
C ARG A 107 -17.53 1.20 -16.82
N ASP A 108 -16.38 1.59 -16.30
CA ASP A 108 -15.09 1.12 -16.83
C ASP A 108 -14.29 0.32 -15.81
N ASN A 109 -14.75 0.26 -14.56
CA ASN A 109 -14.02 -0.36 -13.45
C ASN A 109 -12.55 0.14 -13.38
N ILE A 110 -12.35 1.43 -13.58
CA ILE A 110 -11.02 2.05 -13.52
C ILE A 110 -10.80 2.63 -12.12
N SER A 111 -9.63 2.38 -11.54
CA SER A 111 -9.28 2.99 -10.25
C SER A 111 -9.22 4.51 -10.36
N PRO A 112 -9.74 5.28 -9.39
CA PRO A 112 -9.64 6.72 -9.42
C PRO A 112 -8.21 7.19 -9.23
N ALA A 113 -7.87 8.34 -9.80
CA ALA A 113 -6.64 9.02 -9.43
C ALA A 113 -6.70 9.40 -7.93
N LEU A 114 -5.60 9.21 -7.22
CA LEU A 114 -5.48 9.55 -5.80
C LEU A 114 -4.20 10.35 -5.59
N ASN A 115 -4.27 11.36 -4.74
CA ASN A 115 -3.15 12.20 -4.36
C ASN A 115 -3.02 12.21 -2.83
N TRP A 116 -1.79 12.23 -2.33
CA TRP A 116 -1.54 12.35 -0.91
C TRP A 116 -0.35 13.25 -0.60
N ALA A 117 -0.42 13.89 0.56
CA ALA A 117 0.62 14.80 1.03
C ALA A 117 0.94 14.53 2.51
N ASN A 118 2.05 15.12 2.95
CA ASN A 118 2.48 15.11 4.36
C ASN A 118 2.66 13.71 4.95
N VAL A 119 3.17 12.79 4.14
CA VAL A 119 3.64 11.47 4.61
C VAL A 119 4.76 11.67 5.64
N PRO A 120 4.71 11.02 6.82
CA PRO A 120 5.77 11.09 7.82
C PRO A 120 7.14 10.72 7.25
N LEU A 121 8.18 11.47 7.59
CA LEU A 121 9.55 11.26 7.06
C LEU A 121 10.15 9.90 7.46
N ASN A 122 9.70 9.31 8.57
CA ASN A 122 10.13 8.01 9.05
C ASN A 122 9.31 6.84 8.50
N ALA A 123 8.37 7.08 7.57
CA ALA A 123 7.64 6.01 6.91
C ALA A 123 8.56 5.19 5.99
N GLN A 124 8.55 3.87 6.14
CA GLN A 124 9.27 2.94 5.27
C GLN A 124 8.42 2.48 4.08
N SER A 125 7.09 2.46 4.24
CA SER A 125 6.14 2.19 3.15
C SER A 125 4.76 2.76 3.43
N LEU A 126 3.90 2.79 2.41
CA LEU A 126 2.48 3.09 2.56
C LEU A 126 1.62 1.89 2.19
N ALA A 127 0.40 1.88 2.72
CA ALA A 127 -0.67 0.98 2.31
C ALA A 127 -1.96 1.77 2.05
N LEU A 128 -2.65 1.47 0.96
CA LEU A 128 -3.95 2.01 0.59
C LEU A 128 -4.98 0.87 0.67
N VAL A 129 -6.07 1.11 1.40
CA VAL A 129 -7.18 0.16 1.52
C VAL A 129 -8.48 0.91 1.22
N MET A 130 -9.29 0.37 0.31
CA MET A 130 -10.65 0.81 0.02
C MET A 130 -11.62 -0.25 0.52
N VAL A 131 -12.48 0.14 1.46
CA VAL A 131 -13.50 -0.73 2.05
C VAL A 131 -14.88 -0.14 1.83
N ASP A 132 -15.84 -0.99 1.48
CA ASP A 132 -17.26 -0.72 1.60
C ASP A 132 -17.79 -1.30 2.92
N ARG A 133 -18.42 -0.44 3.72
CA ARG A 133 -18.99 -0.83 5.02
C ARG A 133 -20.40 -1.33 4.82
N PHE A 134 -20.52 -2.65 4.77
CA PHE A 134 -21.78 -3.36 4.56
C PHE A 134 -22.74 -3.30 5.76
N GLU A 135 -22.25 -2.84 6.93
CA GLU A 135 -23.05 -2.67 8.15
C GLU A 135 -24.26 -1.73 7.97
N PHE A 136 -24.19 -0.77 7.05
CA PHE A 136 -25.27 0.20 6.80
C PHE A 136 -26.49 -0.42 6.12
N LEU A 137 -26.43 -1.70 5.74
CA LEU A 137 -27.41 -2.37 4.88
C LEU A 137 -27.90 -3.72 5.45
N GLY A 138 -27.81 -3.89 6.77
CA GLY A 138 -28.34 -5.09 7.44
C GLY A 138 -27.47 -6.35 7.31
N GLY A 139 -26.22 -6.20 6.87
CA GLY A 139 -25.20 -7.23 7.02
C GLY A 139 -24.88 -7.54 8.50
N PRO A 140 -24.13 -8.63 8.77
CA PRO A 140 -23.57 -8.84 10.09
C PRO A 140 -22.84 -7.58 10.58
N LYS A 141 -22.91 -7.32 11.89
CA LYS A 141 -22.13 -6.25 12.51
C LYS A 141 -20.65 -6.41 12.11
N ASP A 142 -20.03 -5.32 11.68
CA ASP A 142 -18.64 -5.28 11.19
C ASP A 142 -18.37 -5.97 9.83
N ALA A 143 -19.41 -6.22 9.01
CA ALA A 143 -19.23 -6.70 7.65
C ALA A 143 -18.57 -5.63 6.76
N GLU A 144 -17.41 -5.98 6.21
CA GLU A 144 -16.61 -5.15 5.31
C GLU A 144 -16.35 -5.90 4.00
N PHE A 145 -16.46 -5.18 2.89
CA PHE A 145 -16.06 -5.65 1.55
C PHE A 145 -14.83 -4.86 1.10
N ASN A 146 -13.71 -5.56 0.91
CA ASN A 146 -12.48 -4.96 0.39
C ASN A 146 -12.60 -4.78 -1.11
N HIS A 147 -12.55 -3.54 -1.57
CA HIS A 147 -12.62 -3.17 -2.99
C HIS A 147 -11.24 -3.03 -3.61
N TRP A 148 -10.26 -2.55 -2.85
CA TRP A 148 -8.91 -2.33 -3.37
C TRP A 148 -7.88 -2.29 -2.24
N ILE A 149 -6.79 -3.02 -2.40
CA ILE A 149 -5.71 -3.06 -1.43
C ILE A 149 -4.37 -2.99 -2.16
N VAL A 150 -3.59 -1.97 -1.85
CA VAL A 150 -2.23 -1.77 -2.35
C VAL A 150 -1.31 -1.55 -1.16
N PHE A 151 -0.18 -2.25 -1.09
CA PHE A 151 0.75 -2.18 0.03
C PHE A 151 2.19 -2.13 -0.45
N ASN A 152 3.11 -1.85 0.48
CA ASN A 152 4.53 -1.64 0.18
C ASN A 152 4.77 -0.52 -0.85
N ILE A 153 3.85 0.45 -0.92
CA ILE A 153 3.95 1.63 -1.77
C ILE A 153 5.18 2.44 -1.31
N PRO A 154 6.05 2.89 -2.23
CA PRO A 154 7.18 3.75 -1.85
C PRO A 154 6.69 5.01 -1.12
N PRO A 155 7.26 5.37 0.04
CA PRO A 155 6.80 6.52 0.84
C PRO A 155 7.07 7.87 0.14
N THR A 156 7.94 7.88 -0.86
CA THR A 156 8.26 9.05 -1.69
C THR A 156 7.20 9.33 -2.76
N LEU A 157 6.39 8.32 -3.13
CA LEU A 157 5.30 8.49 -4.09
C LEU A 157 4.26 9.47 -3.53
N LYS A 158 3.59 10.22 -4.41
CA LYS A 158 2.62 11.29 -4.03
C LYS A 158 1.20 11.02 -4.47
N GLY A 159 0.97 9.89 -5.13
CA GLY A 159 -0.32 9.58 -5.70
C GLY A 159 -0.27 8.37 -6.62
N PHE A 160 -1.46 7.97 -7.06
CA PHE A 160 -1.67 7.07 -8.16
C PHE A 160 -2.40 7.80 -9.29
N SER A 161 -1.93 7.58 -10.51
CA SER A 161 -2.71 7.90 -11.70
C SER A 161 -3.95 7.02 -11.74
N GLU A 162 -4.98 7.52 -12.40
CA GLU A 162 -6.18 6.76 -12.69
C GLU A 162 -5.86 5.51 -13.52
N GLY A 163 -6.62 4.44 -13.29
CA GLY A 163 -6.57 3.24 -14.12
C GLY A 163 -5.30 2.43 -13.92
N LEU A 164 -4.81 2.33 -12.67
CA LEU A 164 -3.76 1.37 -12.34
C LEU A 164 -4.15 -0.04 -12.80
N PRO A 165 -3.21 -0.79 -13.39
CA PRO A 165 -3.49 -2.13 -13.89
C PRO A 165 -3.78 -3.10 -12.74
N ALA A 166 -4.50 -4.18 -13.04
CA ALA A 166 -4.78 -5.26 -12.10
C ALA A 166 -3.60 -6.24 -11.96
N ASP A 167 -2.38 -5.72 -11.85
CA ASP A 167 -1.16 -6.52 -11.71
C ASP A 167 -0.78 -6.70 -10.25
N ALA A 168 -0.31 -7.88 -9.85
CA ALA A 168 0.08 -8.14 -8.46
C ALA A 168 1.26 -7.26 -8.02
N THR A 169 2.11 -6.85 -8.96
CA THR A 169 3.23 -5.93 -8.76
C THR A 169 3.13 -4.80 -9.76
N LEU A 170 3.07 -3.57 -9.27
CA LEU A 170 3.03 -2.37 -10.09
C LEU A 170 4.44 -1.92 -10.48
N SER A 171 4.54 -1.16 -11.57
CA SER A 171 5.82 -0.63 -12.09
C SER A 171 6.57 0.29 -11.11
N ASN A 172 5.85 0.86 -10.14
CA ASN A 172 6.41 1.68 -9.06
C ASN A 172 6.89 0.85 -7.85
N GLY A 173 6.83 -0.48 -7.91
CA GLY A 173 7.24 -1.39 -6.84
C GLY A 173 6.21 -1.60 -5.73
N ALA A 174 5.02 -0.98 -5.83
CA ALA A 174 3.90 -1.30 -4.95
C ALA A 174 3.29 -2.66 -5.30
N LEU A 175 2.73 -3.34 -4.30
CA LEU A 175 2.13 -4.66 -4.44
C LEU A 175 0.62 -4.55 -4.25
N GLN A 176 -0.16 -5.31 -5.03
CA GLN A 176 -1.60 -5.41 -4.86
C GLN A 176 -1.95 -6.74 -4.19
N ALA A 177 -2.88 -6.69 -3.24
CA ALA A 177 -3.49 -7.88 -2.67
C ALA A 177 -4.79 -8.21 -3.41
N GLU A 178 -5.30 -9.42 -3.20
CA GLU A 178 -6.63 -9.77 -3.65
C GLU A 178 -7.70 -9.00 -2.86
N ASN A 179 -8.69 -8.44 -3.54
CA ASN A 179 -9.91 -7.86 -2.99
C ASN A 179 -10.96 -8.97 -2.74
N ASP A 180 -12.16 -8.61 -2.27
CA ASP A 180 -13.22 -9.60 -1.94
C ASP A 180 -14.07 -10.03 -3.15
N TYR A 181 -13.80 -9.52 -4.36
CA TYR A 181 -14.47 -9.99 -5.57
C TYR A 181 -14.04 -11.41 -5.92
N PRO A 182 -14.94 -12.22 -6.53
CA PRO A 182 -14.59 -13.55 -6.98
C PRO A 182 -13.59 -13.50 -8.15
N ALA A 183 -12.70 -14.50 -8.22
CA ALA A 183 -11.83 -14.69 -9.37
C ALA A 183 -12.64 -14.79 -10.68
N PRO A 184 -12.13 -14.23 -11.81
CA PRO A 184 -10.81 -13.62 -12.00
C PRO A 184 -10.71 -12.13 -11.61
N TYR A 185 -11.75 -11.54 -11.02
CA TYR A 185 -11.82 -10.11 -10.69
C TYR A 185 -11.20 -9.73 -9.34
N ALA A 186 -10.60 -10.71 -8.67
CA ALA A 186 -10.09 -10.57 -7.31
C ALA A 186 -8.83 -9.70 -7.20
N LEU A 187 -8.15 -9.33 -8.29
CA LEU A 187 -6.89 -8.60 -8.22
C LEU A 187 -7.05 -7.14 -8.65
N GLY A 188 -6.39 -6.23 -7.91
CA GLY A 188 -6.42 -4.80 -8.18
C GLY A 188 -7.73 -4.13 -7.74
N TYR A 189 -8.08 -3.06 -8.43
CA TYR A 189 -9.26 -2.27 -8.11
C TYR A 189 -10.55 -2.97 -8.57
N GLY A 190 -11.45 -3.18 -7.62
CA GLY A 190 -12.84 -3.52 -7.88
C GLY A 190 -13.74 -2.36 -7.48
N GLY A 191 -14.40 -1.74 -8.44
CA GLY A 191 -15.22 -0.55 -8.25
C GLY A 191 -16.53 -0.80 -7.52
N PRO A 192 -17.31 0.26 -7.23
CA PRO A 192 -18.64 0.12 -6.65
C PRO A 192 -19.58 -0.82 -7.42
N CYS A 193 -20.34 -1.61 -6.67
CA CYS A 193 -21.38 -2.52 -7.20
C CYS A 193 -22.53 -2.74 -6.18
N PRO A 194 -23.23 -1.67 -5.78
CA PRO A 194 -24.19 -1.74 -4.68
C PRO A 194 -25.60 -2.24 -5.07
N GLY A 195 -25.85 -2.50 -6.35
CA GLY A 195 -27.23 -2.67 -6.83
C GLY A 195 -28.01 -1.35 -6.68
N SER A 196 -29.21 -1.42 -6.08
CA SER A 196 -30.08 -0.23 -5.92
C SER A 196 -29.77 0.64 -4.70
N GLU A 197 -28.91 0.17 -3.80
CA GLU A 197 -28.65 0.85 -2.53
C GLU A 197 -27.51 1.87 -2.66
N LYS A 198 -27.49 2.85 -1.76
CA LYS A 198 -26.39 3.81 -1.65
C LYS A 198 -25.36 3.25 -0.67
N HIS A 199 -24.14 3.04 -1.13
CA HIS A 199 -23.04 2.52 -0.31
C HIS A 199 -21.99 3.59 -0.05
N GLN A 200 -21.26 3.44 1.06
CA GLN A 200 -20.14 4.29 1.43
C GLN A 200 -18.82 3.53 1.27
N TYR A 201 -17.90 4.14 0.53
CA TYR A 201 -16.59 3.60 0.25
C TYR A 201 -15.54 4.47 0.93
N VAL A 202 -14.74 3.86 1.80
CA VAL A 202 -13.72 4.54 2.60
C VAL A 202 -12.35 4.13 2.08
N PHE A 203 -11.65 5.07 1.47
CA PHE A 203 -10.24 4.94 1.13
C PHE A 203 -9.42 5.38 2.35
N THR A 204 -8.57 4.50 2.87
CA THR A 204 -7.63 4.83 3.95
C THR A 204 -6.21 4.60 3.45
N LEU A 205 -5.38 5.63 3.54
CA LEU A 205 -3.95 5.57 3.29
C LEU A 205 -3.23 5.54 4.64
N TYR A 206 -2.40 4.53 4.85
CA TYR A 206 -1.60 4.31 6.04
C TYR A 206 -0.12 4.55 5.72
N ALA A 207 0.57 5.28 6.59
CA ALA A 207 2.03 5.34 6.60
C ALA A 207 2.57 4.36 7.63
N LEU A 208 3.50 3.49 7.23
CA LEU A 208 4.02 2.39 8.04
C LEU A 208 5.50 2.58 8.35
N ASP A 209 5.91 2.16 9.54
CA ASP A 209 7.32 2.11 9.95
C ASP A 209 8.07 0.88 9.45
N ILE A 210 7.42 0.00 8.69
CA ILE A 210 7.98 -1.21 8.08
C ILE A 210 7.57 -1.35 6.61
N ARG A 211 8.19 -2.31 5.91
CA ARG A 211 7.60 -2.97 4.73
C ARG A 211 6.94 -4.26 5.18
N LEU A 212 5.73 -4.53 4.70
CA LEU A 212 5.01 -5.76 5.01
C LEU A 212 5.69 -6.95 4.34
N ASN A 213 5.90 -8.03 5.10
CA ASN A 213 6.39 -9.30 4.60
C ASN A 213 5.23 -10.17 4.07
N LEU A 214 4.57 -9.69 3.01
CA LEU A 214 3.47 -10.37 2.32
C LEU A 214 3.78 -10.47 0.82
N ALA A 215 3.39 -11.58 0.20
CA ALA A 215 3.58 -11.78 -1.22
C ALA A 215 2.63 -10.89 -2.05
N ALA A 216 3.05 -10.54 -3.27
CA ALA A 216 2.17 -9.97 -4.28
C ALA A 216 0.97 -10.90 -4.50
N GLY A 217 -0.25 -10.35 -4.56
CA GLY A 217 -1.48 -11.15 -4.65
C GLY A 217 -1.86 -11.89 -3.35
N ALA A 218 -1.30 -11.51 -2.19
CA ALA A 218 -1.77 -12.03 -0.91
C ALA A 218 -3.28 -11.79 -0.74
N LYS A 219 -3.95 -12.60 0.10
CA LYS A 219 -5.37 -12.38 0.40
C LYS A 219 -5.57 -11.06 1.12
N GLY A 220 -6.48 -10.21 0.65
CA GLY A 220 -6.68 -8.86 1.20
C GLY A 220 -6.91 -8.82 2.70
N ARG A 221 -7.69 -9.77 3.22
CA ARG A 221 -7.98 -9.92 4.66
C ARG A 221 -6.74 -10.18 5.54
N THR A 222 -5.60 -10.51 4.95
CA THR A 222 -4.31 -10.66 5.66
C THR A 222 -3.52 -9.35 5.77
N VAL A 223 -3.82 -8.36 4.93
CA VAL A 223 -3.08 -7.08 4.91
C VAL A 223 -3.45 -6.22 6.11
N THR A 224 -4.73 -6.00 6.37
CA THR A 224 -5.19 -5.13 7.48
C THR A 224 -4.65 -5.55 8.85
N PRO A 225 -4.64 -6.84 9.23
CA PRO A 225 -3.98 -7.30 10.46
C PRO A 225 -2.48 -7.00 10.48
N ALA A 226 -1.78 -7.14 9.34
CA ALA A 226 -0.34 -6.87 9.25
C ALA A 226 0.02 -5.38 9.40
N LEU A 227 -0.95 -4.47 9.30
CA LEU A 227 -0.75 -3.04 9.58
C LEU A 227 -0.68 -2.75 11.08
N GLN A 228 -1.29 -3.58 11.93
CA GLN A 228 -1.45 -3.28 13.35
C GLN A 228 -0.10 -3.16 14.06
N GLY A 229 0.05 -2.12 14.90
CA GLY A 229 1.30 -1.82 15.61
C GLY A 229 2.34 -1.05 14.80
N HIS A 230 2.12 -0.86 13.49
CA HIS A 230 3.09 -0.25 12.57
C HIS A 230 2.63 1.08 11.96
N ILE A 231 1.41 1.53 12.27
CA ILE A 231 0.82 2.75 11.69
C ILE A 231 1.40 4.00 12.36
N LEU A 232 2.11 4.80 11.58
CA LEU A 232 2.65 6.11 12.00
C LEU A 232 1.63 7.23 11.81
N ALA A 233 0.88 7.18 10.72
CA ALA A 233 -0.16 8.14 10.38
C ALA A 233 -1.17 7.51 9.42
N GLN A 234 -2.36 8.10 9.35
CA GLN A 234 -3.39 7.71 8.39
C GLN A 234 -4.14 8.92 7.85
N ALA A 235 -4.63 8.81 6.62
CA ALA A 235 -5.53 9.77 5.99
C ALA A 235 -6.70 9.03 5.34
N LYS A 236 -7.90 9.62 5.40
CA LYS A 236 -9.12 9.03 4.85
C LYS A 236 -9.73 9.93 3.78
N LEU A 237 -10.29 9.29 2.76
CA LEU A 237 -11.17 9.89 1.77
C LEU A 237 -12.41 9.01 1.69
N GLN A 238 -13.56 9.59 2.06
CA GLN A 238 -14.84 8.92 2.00
C GLN A 238 -15.57 9.36 0.74
N ALA A 239 -16.28 8.44 0.11
CA ALA A 239 -17.13 8.74 -1.02
C ALA A 239 -18.32 7.79 -1.01
N PHE A 240 -19.37 8.11 -1.76
CA PHE A 240 -20.50 7.23 -1.91
C PHE A 240 -20.74 6.86 -3.37
N TYR A 241 -21.44 5.76 -3.59
CA TYR A 241 -21.94 5.41 -4.90
C TYR A 241 -23.34 4.82 -4.75
N GLN A 242 -24.22 5.22 -5.65
CA GLN A 242 -25.55 4.69 -5.83
C GLN A 242 -25.76 4.62 -7.34
N ASP A 243 -26.32 3.50 -7.83
CA ASP A 243 -26.68 3.47 -9.24
C ASP A 243 -27.73 4.56 -9.53
N PRO A 244 -27.53 5.35 -10.60
CA PRO A 244 -28.40 6.47 -10.94
C PRO A 244 -29.80 6.05 -11.38
#